data_AF-A0A0F9I8W2-F1
#
_entry.id   AF-A0A0F9I8W2-F1
#
_cell.length_a   1.000
_cell.length_b   1.000
_cell.length_c   1.000
_cell.angle_alpha   90.00
_cell.angle_beta   90.00
_cell.angle_gamma   90.00
#
_symmetry.space_group_name_H-M   'P 1'
#
loop_
_entity.id
_entity.type
_entity.pdbx_description
1 polymer ?
#
loop_
_entity_poly.entity_id
_entity_poly.type
_entity_poly.pdbx_seq_one_letter_code
_entity_poly.pdbx_strand_id
1 'polypeptide(L)'
;AQPEELDVAICIDRIETAFDLSLRRIESRWAGLRSFVPDGDPVAGYDPKGEGFFWLAGQGGYGIQTAPALARAAAALVRGEDIPGDIAAEGVTVSALARGRAGLA
;
A
#
# COMPACT_ATOMS: atom_id res chain seq x y z
N ALA A 1 -9.20 -1.37 15.79
CA ALA A 1 -10.12 -2.54 15.77
C ALA A 1 -9.48 -3.69 16.53
N GLN A 2 -10.26 -4.69 16.97
CA GLN A 2 -9.74 -5.92 17.58
C GLN A 2 -9.68 -7.02 16.52
N PRO A 3 -8.62 -7.86 16.50
CA PRO A 3 -8.57 -9.03 15.62
C PRO A 3 -9.48 -10.15 16.15
N GLU A 4 -9.84 -11.08 15.27
CA GLU A 4 -10.55 -12.29 15.69
C GLU A 4 -9.62 -13.23 16.46
N GLU A 5 -10.18 -14.04 17.38
CA GLU A 5 -9.37 -15.01 18.13
C GLU A 5 -8.69 -16.05 17.22
N LEU A 6 -9.35 -16.41 16.11
CA LEU A 6 -8.79 -17.33 15.13
C LEU A 6 -7.58 -16.72 14.40
N ASP A 7 -7.63 -15.44 14.02
CA ASP A 7 -6.49 -14.74 13.40
C ASP A 7 -5.27 -14.73 14.33
N VAL A 8 -5.53 -14.53 15.62
CA VAL A 8 -4.50 -14.55 16.66
C VAL A 8 -3.89 -15.95 16.81
N ALA A 9 -4.71 -17.00 16.84
CA ALA A 9 -4.24 -18.38 16.93
C ALA A 9 -3.42 -18.78 15.69
N ILE A 10 -3.86 -18.41 14.48
CA ILE A 10 -3.12 -18.63 13.23
C ILE A 10 -1.76 -17.91 13.25
N CYS A 11 -1.72 -16.68 13.78
CA CYS A 11 -0.47 -15.94 13.92
C CYS A 11 0.52 -16.66 14.85
N ILE A 12 0.04 -17.14 16.01
CA ILE A 12 0.86 -17.93 16.95
C ILE A 12 1.41 -19.18 16.26
N ASP A 13 0.54 -19.99 15.66
CA ASP A 13 0.90 -21.23 14.98
C ASP A 13 1.98 -21.01 13.90
N ARG A 14 1.84 -19.95 13.10
CA ARG A 14 2.82 -19.59 12.06
C ARG A 14 4.18 -19.19 12.65
N ILE A 15 4.20 -18.47 13.77
CA ILE A 15 5.45 -18.07 14.43
C ILE A 15 6.15 -19.30 15.03
N GLU A 16 5.42 -20.14 15.77
CA GLU A 16 5.98 -21.34 16.41
C GLU A 16 6.39 -22.41 15.37
N THR A 17 5.75 -22.43 14.20
CA THR A 17 6.17 -23.28 13.08
C THR A 17 7.46 -22.78 12.42
N ALA A 18 7.60 -21.46 12.27
CA ALA A 18 8.74 -20.86 11.59
C ALA A 18 9.99 -20.71 12.49
N PHE A 19 9.79 -20.66 13.81
CA PHE A 19 10.83 -20.38 14.79
C PHE A 19 10.67 -21.29 16.01
N ASP A 20 11.79 -21.69 16.62
CA ASP A 20 11.80 -22.43 17.90
C ASP A 20 11.49 -21.48 19.08
N LEU A 21 10.24 -21.01 19.14
CA LEU A 21 9.69 -20.13 20.16
C LEU A 21 8.44 -20.76 20.77
N SER A 22 8.17 -20.46 22.04
CA SER A 22 6.91 -20.82 22.71
C SER A 22 6.19 -19.56 23.19
N LEU A 23 5.11 -19.19 22.51
CA LEU A 23 4.33 -17.98 22.76
C LEU A 23 3.25 -18.26 23.82
N ARG A 24 3.49 -17.81 25.05
CA ARG A 24 2.59 -18.09 26.20
C ARG A 24 1.59 -16.98 26.51
N ARG A 25 1.86 -15.74 26.09
CA ARG A 25 1.03 -14.57 26.40
C ARG A 25 1.14 -13.52 25.32
N ILE A 26 0.02 -12.89 25.00
CA ILE A 26 -0.06 -11.72 24.11
C ILE A 26 -0.29 -10.48 24.97
N GLU A 27 0.66 -9.55 24.97
CA GLU A 27 0.55 -8.30 25.74
C GLU A 27 -0.36 -7.28 25.06
N SER A 28 -0.38 -7.26 23.73
CA SER A 28 -1.25 -6.36 22.96
C SER A 28 -1.63 -6.97 21.63
N ARG A 29 -2.83 -6.64 21.16
CA ARG A 29 -3.36 -7.05 19.87
C ARG A 29 -4.22 -5.96 19.28
N TRP A 30 -4.11 -5.78 17.97
CA TRP A 30 -4.90 -4.82 17.21
C TRP A 30 -5.05 -5.32 15.78
N ALA A 31 -6.09 -4.81 15.11
CA ALA A 31 -6.30 -5.00 13.69
C ALA A 31 -6.34 -3.65 12.97
N GLY A 32 -5.78 -3.63 11.77
CA GLY A 32 -5.79 -2.50 10.84
C GLY A 32 -6.22 -2.96 9.45
N LEU A 33 -6.72 -2.02 8.65
CA LEU A 33 -7.15 -2.29 7.28
C LEU A 33 -6.00 -1.99 6.31
N ARG A 34 -5.77 -2.93 5.39
CA ARG A 34 -4.88 -2.78 4.23
C ARG A 34 -5.76 -2.85 3.00
N SER A 35 -5.88 -1.74 2.28
CA SER A 35 -6.74 -1.64 1.11
C SER A 35 -5.95 -1.88 -0.17
N PHE A 36 -6.44 -2.78 -1.02
CA PHE A 36 -5.84 -3.15 -2.29
C PHE A 36 -6.79 -2.82 -3.43
N VAL A 37 -6.20 -2.47 -4.55
CA VAL A 37 -6.84 -2.54 -5.87
C VAL A 37 -6.44 -3.87 -6.55
N PRO A 38 -7.12 -4.32 -7.61
CA PRO A 38 -6.97 -5.68 -8.14
C PRO A 38 -5.54 -6.12 -8.50
N ASP A 39 -4.71 -5.20 -9.01
CA ASP A 39 -3.32 -5.49 -9.36
C ASP A 39 -2.33 -5.37 -8.18
N GLY A 40 -2.81 -4.95 -7.01
CA GLY A 40 -2.00 -4.85 -5.79
C GLY A 40 -1.12 -3.60 -5.68
N ASP A 41 -1.02 -2.79 -6.75
CA ASP A 41 -0.18 -1.59 -6.79
C ASP A 41 -0.95 -0.34 -6.32
N PRO A 42 -0.30 0.65 -5.67
CA PRO A 42 -0.96 1.88 -5.28
C PRO A 42 -1.38 2.70 -6.51
N VAL A 43 -2.43 3.50 -6.36
CA VAL A 43 -2.88 4.48 -7.35
C VAL A 43 -2.49 5.87 -6.86
N ALA A 44 -1.78 6.62 -7.70
CA ALA A 44 -1.41 8.01 -7.50
C ALA A 44 -1.60 8.79 -8.81
N GLY A 45 -2.80 9.35 -9.02
CA GLY A 45 -3.13 10.04 -10.27
C GLY A 45 -4.55 10.61 -10.32
N TYR A 46 -4.77 11.53 -11.25
CA TYR A 46 -6.10 12.12 -11.48
C TYR A 46 -7.12 11.11 -11.98
N ASP A 47 -8.36 11.28 -11.55
CA ASP A 47 -9.49 10.54 -12.08
C ASP A 47 -9.87 11.09 -13.47
N PRO A 48 -9.94 10.26 -14.53
CA PRO A 48 -10.30 10.72 -15.87
C PRO A 48 -11.76 11.19 -15.97
N LYS A 49 -12.62 10.87 -15.00
CA LYS A 49 -14.04 11.25 -14.95
C LYS A 49 -14.33 12.31 -13.87
N GLY A 50 -13.40 12.57 -12.97
CA GLY A 50 -13.55 13.53 -11.88
C GLY A 50 -12.58 14.70 -12.02
N GLU A 51 -13.05 15.82 -12.56
CA GLU A 51 -12.22 17.03 -12.71
C GLU A 51 -11.64 17.47 -11.36
N GLY A 52 -10.32 17.64 -11.31
CA GLY A 52 -9.59 18.04 -10.09
C GLY A 52 -9.48 16.95 -9.01
N PHE A 53 -10.04 15.75 -9.21
CA PHE A 53 -9.99 14.67 -8.23
C PHE A 53 -8.73 13.82 -8.39
N PHE A 54 -7.86 13.79 -7.37
CA PHE A 54 -6.63 13.01 -7.36
C PHE A 54 -6.73 11.81 -6.41
N TRP A 55 -6.49 10.61 -6.93
CA TRP A 55 -6.38 9.40 -6.12
C TRP A 55 -5.00 9.29 -5.49
N LEU A 56 -4.94 9.03 -4.19
CA LEU A 56 -3.77 8.50 -3.50
C LEU A 56 -4.22 7.34 -2.62
N ALA A 57 -4.39 6.16 -3.23
CA ALA A 57 -5.10 5.04 -2.64
C ALA A 57 -4.41 3.70 -2.94
N GLY A 58 -4.88 2.62 -2.31
CA GLY A 58 -4.42 1.26 -2.62
C GLY A 58 -3.01 0.95 -2.08
N GLN A 59 -2.58 1.59 -1.00
CA GLN A 59 -1.25 1.41 -0.40
C GLN A 59 -0.99 -0.02 0.08
N GLY A 60 -2.05 -0.83 0.22
CA GLY A 60 -1.94 -2.23 0.58
C GLY A 60 -1.19 -2.44 1.89
N GLY A 61 -0.20 -3.34 1.87
CA GLY A 61 0.68 -3.59 3.01
C GLY A 61 1.96 -2.78 3.01
N TYR A 62 2.12 -1.84 2.10
CA TYR A 62 3.40 -1.23 1.79
C TYR A 62 3.42 0.28 2.09
N GLY A 63 2.31 0.82 2.59
CA GLY A 63 2.13 2.28 2.75
C GLY A 63 3.22 2.96 3.58
N ILE A 64 3.75 2.29 4.61
CA ILE A 64 4.83 2.88 5.43
C ILE A 64 6.15 2.91 4.66
N GLN A 65 6.55 1.78 4.06
CA GLN A 65 7.83 1.68 3.36
C GLN A 65 7.87 2.48 2.05
N THR A 66 6.73 2.65 1.37
CA THR A 66 6.65 3.40 0.11
C THR A 66 6.33 4.88 0.31
N ALA A 67 5.92 5.31 1.51
CA ALA A 67 5.49 6.68 1.77
C ALA A 67 6.46 7.76 1.26
N PRO A 68 7.79 7.68 1.48
CA PRO A 68 8.70 8.74 1.03
C PRO A 68 8.70 8.93 -0.49
N ALA A 69 8.75 7.84 -1.26
CA ALA A 69 8.76 7.89 -2.72
C ALA A 69 7.36 8.24 -3.26
N LEU A 70 6.33 7.56 -2.78
CA LEU A 70 4.96 7.73 -3.29
C LEU A 70 4.42 9.13 -3.00
N ALA A 71 4.72 9.73 -1.83
CA ALA A 71 4.30 11.10 -1.52
C ALA A 71 4.99 12.13 -2.41
N ARG A 72 6.30 11.96 -2.69
CA ARG A 72 7.04 12.84 -3.60
C ARG A 72 6.53 12.75 -5.03
N ALA A 73 6.28 11.53 -5.52
CA ALA A 73 5.68 11.31 -6.83
C ALA A 73 4.26 11.92 -6.89
N ALA A 74 3.39 11.63 -5.93
CA ALA A 74 2.04 12.18 -5.89
C ALA A 74 2.03 13.71 -5.85
N ALA A 75 2.89 14.33 -5.03
CA ALA A 75 2.98 15.78 -4.94
C ALA A 75 3.42 16.43 -6.26
N ALA A 76 4.37 15.83 -6.98
CA ALA A 76 4.77 16.31 -8.30
C ALA A 76 3.61 16.19 -9.31
N LEU A 77 2.95 15.03 -9.35
CA LEU A 77 1.82 14.79 -10.25
C LEU A 77 0.63 15.73 -10.00
N VAL A 78 0.34 16.06 -8.73
CA VAL A 78 -0.68 17.06 -8.37
C VAL A 78 -0.33 18.46 -8.87
N ARG A 79 0.96 18.81 -8.97
CA ARG A 79 1.42 20.10 -9.53
C ARG A 79 1.55 20.09 -11.05
N GLY A 80 1.28 18.97 -11.72
CA GLY A 80 1.50 18.81 -13.15
C GLY A 80 2.99 18.71 -13.52
N GLU A 81 3.83 18.27 -12.58
CA GLU A 81 5.26 18.05 -12.77
C GLU A 81 5.56 16.57 -13.06
N ASP A 82 6.73 16.30 -13.61
CA ASP A 82 7.24 14.95 -13.81
C ASP A 82 7.59 14.26 -12.48
N ILE A 83 7.59 12.92 -12.47
CA ILE A 83 8.08 12.13 -11.33
C ILE A 83 9.54 12.50 -11.04
N PRO A 84 9.93 12.71 -9.77
CA PRO A 84 11.32 13.01 -9.42
C PRO A 84 12.30 12.00 -10.00
N GLY A 85 13.40 12.49 -10.58
CA GLY A 85 14.30 11.68 -11.40
C GLY A 85 14.90 10.46 -10.69
N ASP A 86 15.16 10.56 -9.38
CA ASP A 86 15.62 9.44 -8.55
C ASP A 86 14.57 8.33 -8.43
N ILE A 87 13.28 8.68 -8.40
CA ILE A 87 12.17 7.72 -8.34
C ILE A 87 11.90 7.13 -9.73
N ALA A 88 11.97 7.96 -10.77
CA ALA A 88 11.81 7.51 -12.15
C ALA A 88 12.95 6.55 -12.59
N ALA A 89 14.18 6.77 -12.09
CA ALA A 89 15.33 5.90 -12.35
C ALA A 89 15.14 4.46 -11.82
N GLU A 90 14.33 4.28 -10.76
CA GLU A 90 13.92 2.97 -10.25
C GLU A 90 12.78 2.32 -11.07
N GLY A 91 12.40 2.91 -12.20
CA GLY A 91 11.41 2.37 -13.14
C GLY A 91 9.96 2.75 -12.84
N VAL A 92 9.71 3.67 -11.90
CA VAL A 92 8.36 4.14 -11.59
C VAL A 92 7.87 5.08 -12.70
N THR A 93 6.71 4.78 -13.29
CA THR A 93 6.12 5.57 -14.38
C THR A 93 4.75 6.15 -14.00
N VAL A 94 4.37 7.25 -14.64
CA VAL A 94 3.04 7.86 -14.47
C VAL A 94 1.93 6.87 -14.84
N SER A 95 2.12 6.11 -15.93
CA SER A 95 1.16 5.09 -16.37
C SER A 95 1.01 3.94 -15.37
N ALA A 96 2.07 3.57 -14.64
CA ALA A 96 1.98 2.55 -13.60
C ALA A 96 1.19 3.03 -12.38
N LEU A 97 1.19 4.33 -12.07
CA LEU A 97 0.45 4.89 -10.94
C LEU A 97 -0.97 5.36 -11.30
N ALA A 98 -1.30 5.44 -12.59
CA ALA A 98 -2.56 5.97 -13.08
C ALA A 98 -3.77 5.09 -12.72
N ARG A 99 -4.91 5.73 -12.39
CA ARG A 99 -6.19 5.05 -12.16
C ARG A 99 -6.67 4.27 -13.41
N GLY A 100 -6.31 4.71 -14.61
CA GLY A 100 -6.74 4.10 -15.88
C GLY A 100 -5.86 2.96 -16.40
N ARG A 101 -4.90 2.46 -15.62
CA ARG A 101 -3.98 1.41 -16.06
C ARG A 101 -4.67 0.06 -16.25
N ALA A 102 -4.09 -0.79 -17.11
CA ALA A 102 -4.67 -2.07 -17.53
C ALA A 102 -4.95 -3.04 -16.36
N GLY A 103 -4.15 -3.01 -15.28
CA GLY A 103 -4.35 -3.85 -14.10
C GLY A 103 -5.59 -3.52 -13.25
N LEU A 104 -6.31 -2.44 -13.59
CA LEU A 104 -7.52 -1.98 -12.90
C LEU A 104 -8.80 -2.11 -13.74
N ALA A 105 -8.72 -2.78 -14.89
CA ALA A 105 -9.83 -3.04 -15.81
C ALA A 105 -10.71 -4.22 -15.34
#